data_AF-A0A936VH82-F1
#
_entry.id   AF-A0A936VH82-F1
#
_cell.length_a   1.000
_cell.length_b   1.000
_cell.length_c   1.000
_cell.angle_alpha   90.00
_cell.angle_beta   90.00
_cell.angle_gamma   90.00
#
_symmetry.space_group_name_H-M   'P 1'
#
loop_
_entity.id
_entity.type
_entity.pdbx_description
1 polymer ?
#
loop_
_entity_poly.entity_id
_entity_poly.type
_entity_poly.pdbx_seq_one_letter_code
_entity_poly.pdbx_strand_id
1 'polypeptide(L)'
;MSDVALNPTFPVKELDLIKKQSIDELTFNLKQPSFLSNYVATAFSFNGFPASGTLSSIGSIKRAQILEFYHHAFQPDRATLVFVGDIDAETAFAQANAMFGKWANRPAKATGPITTITESIASGNERARSDREQPLLKRILVIDLPKSGQASVSFAKAIERAGRIVWDENRNQGITGKYYFPGIVLNSVLGGGYSSRLNMEIRIKRGLSYGAGSSFTWRAYDARFSTNAQTKNESVPEVASLTLDAIRDLSENKIAESELEPRKAVLIGSFGRMLETNGGLMGAVLDLYSNSLPASSLNAYLGNVQAVDAAKVMDFASQKLSGGDIIIVGDYSIFKDDLAKRFPGITVQVVKAADLDLTKRNLHK
;
A
#
# COMPACT_ATOMS: atom_id res chain seq x y z
N MET A 1 6.75 -27.09 -11.23
CA MET A 1 5.78 -26.05 -10.85
C MET A 1 4.38 -26.63 -10.63
N SER A 2 3.83 -27.39 -11.58
CA SER A 2 2.52 -28.04 -11.41
C SER A 2 2.42 -28.92 -10.16
N ASP A 3 3.43 -29.74 -9.87
CA ASP A 3 3.40 -30.62 -8.70
C ASP A 3 3.26 -29.84 -7.37
N VAL A 4 4.01 -28.74 -7.22
CA VAL A 4 3.91 -27.85 -6.05
C VAL A 4 2.53 -27.20 -5.95
N ALA A 5 1.94 -26.81 -7.08
CA ALA A 5 0.62 -26.18 -7.11
C ALA A 5 -0.53 -27.18 -6.88
N LEU A 6 -0.39 -28.43 -7.35
CA LEU A 6 -1.48 -29.42 -7.39
C LEU A 6 -1.40 -30.44 -6.26
N ASN A 7 -0.20 -30.75 -5.77
CA ASN A 7 0.07 -31.82 -4.80
C ASN A 7 0.86 -31.36 -3.55
N PRO A 8 0.61 -30.17 -2.96
CA PRO A 8 1.31 -29.78 -1.74
C PRO A 8 0.87 -30.67 -0.55
N THR A 9 1.86 -31.17 0.21
CA THR A 9 1.62 -32.11 1.33
C THR A 9 1.46 -31.43 2.69
N PHE A 10 1.92 -30.19 2.80
CA PHE A 10 1.95 -29.35 4.01
C PHE A 10 2.36 -30.13 5.29
N PRO A 11 3.61 -30.65 5.37
CA PRO A 11 4.05 -31.41 6.53
C PRO A 11 4.01 -30.56 7.82
N VAL A 12 3.52 -31.14 8.93
CA VAL A 12 3.40 -30.42 10.22
C VAL A 12 4.75 -29.88 10.68
N LYS A 13 5.82 -30.65 10.54
CA LYS A 13 7.19 -30.24 10.90
C LYS A 13 7.64 -28.98 10.14
N GLU A 14 7.36 -28.90 8.85
CA GLU A 14 7.70 -27.72 8.02
C GLU A 14 6.83 -26.52 8.38
N LEU A 15 5.54 -26.75 8.66
CA LEU A 15 4.65 -25.69 9.16
C LEU A 15 5.16 -25.10 10.48
N ASP A 16 5.53 -25.95 11.44
CA ASP A 16 6.03 -25.49 12.73
C ASP A 16 7.35 -24.72 12.60
N LEU A 17 8.23 -25.17 11.70
CA LEU A 17 9.48 -24.48 11.37
C LEU A 17 9.22 -23.08 10.79
N ILE A 18 8.35 -22.98 9.78
CA ILE A 18 8.02 -21.70 9.14
C ILE A 18 7.33 -20.76 10.14
N LYS A 19 6.40 -21.26 10.96
CA LYS A 19 5.75 -20.47 12.02
C LYS A 19 6.78 -19.88 12.98
N LYS A 20 7.75 -20.68 13.42
CA LYS A 20 8.83 -20.20 14.29
C LYS A 20 9.67 -19.13 13.60
N GLN A 21 10.12 -19.37 12.37
CA GLN A 21 10.90 -18.39 11.59
C GLN A 21 10.15 -17.08 11.39
N SER A 22 8.86 -17.14 11.04
CA SER A 22 8.03 -15.93 10.86
C SER A 22 7.80 -15.18 12.18
N ILE A 23 7.66 -15.89 13.31
CA ILE A 23 7.55 -15.26 14.63
C ILE A 23 8.87 -14.58 15.02
N ASP A 24 10.01 -15.25 14.80
CA ASP A 24 11.33 -14.71 15.11
C ASP A 24 11.62 -13.47 14.24
N GLU A 25 11.34 -13.55 12.93
CA GLU A 25 11.46 -12.44 11.99
C GLU A 25 10.54 -11.27 12.37
N LEU A 26 9.25 -11.53 12.63
CA LEU A 26 8.31 -10.48 13.04
C LEU A 26 8.74 -9.84 14.35
N THR A 27 9.21 -10.63 15.33
CA THR A 27 9.71 -10.13 16.61
C THR A 27 10.91 -9.21 16.44
N PHE A 28 11.82 -9.54 15.50
CA PHE A 28 12.94 -8.67 15.16
C PHE A 28 12.48 -7.39 14.45
N ASN A 29 11.61 -7.53 13.45
CA ASN A 29 11.09 -6.42 12.65
C ASN A 29 10.28 -5.42 13.48
N LEU A 30 9.54 -5.88 14.49
CA LEU A 30 8.81 -4.99 15.42
C LEU A 30 9.71 -4.07 16.25
N LYS A 31 11.03 -4.33 16.29
CA LYS A 31 12.01 -3.42 16.92
C LYS A 31 12.55 -2.37 15.97
N GLN A 32 12.25 -2.46 14.67
CA GLN A 32 12.71 -1.51 13.66
C GLN A 32 11.69 -0.39 13.50
N PRO A 33 12.06 0.89 13.72
CA PRO A 33 11.12 2.01 13.72
C PRO A 33 10.25 2.08 12.45
N SER A 34 10.85 1.94 11.26
CA SER A 34 10.09 2.03 10.00
C SER A 34 9.14 0.87 9.76
N PHE A 35 9.55 -0.35 10.13
CA PHE A 35 8.66 -1.50 10.01
C PHE A 35 7.47 -1.32 10.96
N LEU A 36 7.74 -0.97 12.22
CA LEU A 36 6.70 -0.76 13.23
C LEU A 36 5.73 0.36 12.83
N SER A 37 6.23 1.45 12.23
CA SER A 37 5.40 2.55 11.74
C SER A 37 4.38 2.08 10.69
N ASN A 38 4.85 1.37 9.66
CA ASN A 38 3.98 0.83 8.61
C ASN A 38 3.01 -0.25 9.13
N TYR A 39 3.49 -1.08 10.06
CA TYR A 39 2.71 -2.14 10.68
C TYR A 39 1.54 -1.56 11.49
N VAL A 40 1.80 -0.53 12.30
CA VAL A 40 0.77 0.18 13.08
C VAL A 40 -0.16 0.99 12.19
N ALA A 41 0.35 1.66 11.13
CA ALA A 41 -0.48 2.40 10.19
C ALA A 41 -1.60 1.56 9.58
N THR A 42 -1.31 0.27 9.33
CA THR A 42 -2.28 -0.67 8.77
C THR A 42 -3.51 -0.82 9.65
N ALA A 43 -3.33 -0.95 10.96
CA ALA A 43 -4.44 -1.07 11.91
C ALA A 43 -5.06 0.30 12.23
N PHE A 44 -4.22 1.29 12.54
CA PHE A 44 -4.63 2.57 13.12
C PHE A 44 -5.24 3.55 12.12
N SER A 45 -4.59 3.70 10.96
CA SER A 45 -4.95 4.70 9.96
C SER A 45 -5.72 4.09 8.80
N PHE A 46 -5.45 2.82 8.48
CA PHE A 46 -6.08 2.16 7.35
C PHE A 46 -7.21 1.20 7.72
N ASN A 47 -7.53 1.06 9.01
CA ASN A 47 -8.58 0.17 9.54
C ASN A 47 -8.50 -1.25 8.94
N GLY A 48 -7.29 -1.77 8.75
CA GLY A 48 -7.06 -3.09 8.19
C GLY A 48 -6.19 -3.96 9.08
N PHE A 49 -5.87 -5.15 8.58
CA PHE A 49 -5.00 -6.10 9.26
C PHE A 49 -3.66 -6.20 8.53
N PRO A 50 -2.53 -6.28 9.24
CA PRO A 50 -1.25 -6.54 8.61
C PRO A 50 -1.28 -7.86 7.84
N ALA A 51 -0.90 -7.83 6.57
CA ALA A 51 -0.90 -9.03 5.72
C ALA A 51 0.09 -10.11 6.22
N SER A 52 1.14 -9.70 6.93
CA SER A 52 2.08 -10.59 7.62
C SER A 52 1.49 -11.27 8.87
N GLY A 53 0.29 -10.88 9.31
CA GLY A 53 -0.31 -11.36 10.55
C GLY A 53 0.29 -10.72 11.81
N THR A 54 -0.10 -11.24 12.96
CA THR A 54 0.44 -10.91 14.30
C THR A 54 1.14 -12.12 14.90
N LEU A 55 1.94 -11.94 15.95
CA LEU A 55 2.57 -13.05 16.67
C LEU A 55 1.54 -14.10 17.11
N SER A 56 0.37 -13.63 17.57
CA SER A 56 -0.76 -14.49 17.97
C SER A 56 -1.37 -15.21 16.76
N SER A 57 -1.67 -14.48 15.67
CA SER A 57 -2.32 -15.09 14.50
C SER A 57 -1.42 -16.14 13.86
N ILE A 58 -0.12 -15.86 13.69
CA ILE A 58 0.86 -16.83 13.15
C ILE A 58 0.95 -18.06 14.05
N GLY A 59 1.09 -17.86 15.37
CA GLY A 59 1.16 -18.96 16.34
C GLY A 59 -0.08 -19.86 16.32
N SER A 60 -1.24 -19.30 16.02
CA SER A 60 -2.52 -20.02 16.00
C SER A 60 -2.79 -20.84 14.73
N ILE A 61 -2.02 -20.65 13.65
CA ILE A 61 -2.24 -21.33 12.36
C ILE A 61 -2.12 -22.85 12.54
N LYS A 62 -3.15 -23.56 12.07
CA LYS A 62 -3.21 -25.03 12.03
C LYS A 62 -3.13 -25.54 10.60
N ARG A 63 -2.53 -26.72 10.41
CA ARG A 63 -2.45 -27.41 9.11
C ARG A 63 -3.83 -27.58 8.45
N ALA A 64 -4.87 -27.87 9.23
CA ALA A 64 -6.23 -28.01 8.71
C ALA A 64 -6.74 -26.73 8.02
N GLN A 65 -6.43 -25.54 8.56
CA GLN A 65 -6.82 -24.26 7.97
C GLN A 65 -6.07 -23.98 6.66
N ILE A 66 -4.80 -24.40 6.57
CA ILE A 66 -4.01 -24.29 5.34
C ILE A 66 -4.59 -25.19 4.25
N LEU A 67 -4.93 -26.43 4.60
CA LEU A 67 -5.57 -27.36 3.67
C LEU A 67 -6.93 -26.84 3.20
N GLU A 68 -7.74 -26.31 4.11
CA GLU A 68 -9.03 -25.68 3.79
C GLU A 68 -8.86 -24.50 2.84
N PHE A 69 -7.94 -23.57 3.16
CA PHE A 69 -7.61 -22.45 2.27
C PHE A 69 -7.12 -22.93 0.91
N TYR A 70 -6.22 -23.91 0.87
CA TYR A 70 -5.71 -24.48 -0.37
C TYR A 70 -6.83 -25.09 -1.22
N HIS A 71 -7.70 -25.91 -0.62
CA HIS A 71 -8.82 -26.52 -1.34
C HIS A 71 -9.83 -25.49 -1.86
N HIS A 72 -9.99 -24.36 -1.17
CA HIS A 72 -10.94 -23.32 -1.57
C HIS A 72 -10.35 -22.31 -2.58
N ALA A 73 -9.11 -21.87 -2.38
CA ALA A 73 -8.50 -20.79 -3.15
C ALA A 73 -7.73 -21.29 -4.39
N PHE A 74 -7.13 -22.49 -4.35
CA PHE A 74 -6.38 -23.05 -5.47
C PHE A 74 -7.29 -23.98 -6.29
N GLN A 75 -8.06 -23.36 -7.20
CA GLN A 75 -8.94 -24.05 -8.15
C GLN A 75 -8.72 -23.52 -9.58
N PRO A 76 -8.90 -24.36 -10.62
CA PRO A 76 -8.62 -23.97 -12.00
C PRO A 76 -9.54 -22.84 -12.50
N ASP A 77 -10.77 -22.72 -11.98
CA ASP A 77 -11.70 -21.62 -12.31
C ASP A 77 -11.30 -20.25 -11.71
N ARG A 78 -10.31 -20.23 -10.81
CA ARG A 78 -9.76 -19.03 -10.15
C ARG A 78 -8.29 -18.81 -10.47
N ALA A 79 -7.73 -19.57 -11.41
CA ALA A 79 -6.33 -19.52 -11.78
C ALA A 79 -6.14 -18.91 -13.16
N THR A 80 -5.02 -18.21 -13.33
CA THR A 80 -4.59 -17.67 -14.63
C THR A 80 -3.15 -18.07 -14.85
N LEU A 81 -2.88 -18.72 -15.97
CA LEU A 81 -1.54 -19.08 -16.42
C LEU A 81 -1.15 -18.16 -17.57
N VAL A 82 -0.06 -17.41 -17.40
CA VAL A 82 0.44 -16.46 -18.40
C VAL A 82 1.79 -16.94 -18.88
N PHE A 83 1.96 -17.02 -20.21
CA PHE A 83 3.23 -17.30 -20.87
C PHE A 83 3.74 -16.00 -21.51
N VAL A 84 5.00 -15.66 -21.25
CA VAL A 84 5.70 -14.54 -21.90
C VAL A 84 7.12 -14.96 -22.21
N GLY A 85 7.51 -14.87 -23.48
CA GLY A 85 8.84 -15.22 -23.96
C GLY A 85 8.80 -15.71 -25.40
N ASP A 86 9.90 -16.33 -25.82
CA ASP A 86 10.03 -16.99 -27.11
C ASP A 86 9.31 -18.34 -27.10
N ILE A 87 7.97 -18.30 -27.19
CA ILE A 87 7.09 -19.46 -27.21
C ILE A 87 5.86 -19.14 -28.05
N ASP A 88 5.50 -20.03 -28.97
CA ASP A 88 4.26 -19.91 -29.72
C ASP A 88 3.05 -20.41 -28.90
N ALA A 89 1.85 -20.03 -29.34
CA ALA A 89 0.63 -20.35 -28.61
C ALA A 89 0.33 -21.86 -28.54
N GLU A 90 0.70 -22.63 -29.57
CA GLU A 90 0.45 -24.07 -29.63
C GLU A 90 1.33 -24.80 -28.60
N THR A 91 2.63 -24.48 -28.58
CA THR A 91 3.60 -25.00 -27.60
C THR A 91 3.20 -24.61 -26.18
N ALA A 92 2.83 -23.35 -25.95
CA ALA A 92 2.37 -22.87 -24.64
C ALA A 92 1.12 -23.64 -24.16
N PHE A 93 0.14 -23.82 -25.03
CA PHE A 93 -1.07 -24.56 -24.70
C PHE A 93 -0.78 -26.05 -24.43
N ALA A 94 0.06 -26.69 -25.24
CA ALA A 94 0.46 -28.08 -25.03
C ALA A 94 1.14 -28.27 -23.67
N GLN A 95 2.05 -27.36 -23.28
CA GLN A 95 2.69 -27.37 -21.96
C GLN A 95 1.70 -27.11 -20.83
N ALA A 96 0.80 -26.13 -20.98
CA ALA A 96 -0.24 -25.85 -20.00
C ALA A 96 -1.14 -27.07 -19.78
N ASN A 97 -1.58 -27.73 -20.85
CA ASN A 97 -2.41 -28.93 -20.79
C ASN A 97 -1.66 -30.12 -20.17
N ALA A 98 -0.38 -30.31 -20.51
CA ALA A 98 0.44 -31.35 -19.89
C ALA A 98 0.60 -31.14 -18.37
N MET A 99 0.73 -29.89 -17.92
CA MET A 99 0.96 -29.52 -16.51
C MET A 99 -0.33 -29.45 -15.68
N PHE A 100 -1.40 -28.89 -16.25
CA PHE A 100 -2.62 -28.51 -15.52
C PHE A 100 -3.90 -29.07 -16.14
N GLY A 101 -3.85 -29.77 -17.27
CA GLY A 101 -5.05 -30.29 -17.95
C GLY A 101 -5.84 -31.33 -17.15
N LYS A 102 -5.22 -31.94 -16.13
CA LYS A 102 -5.87 -32.84 -15.17
C LYS A 102 -6.38 -32.14 -13.91
N TRP A 103 -6.15 -30.82 -13.79
CA TRP A 103 -6.60 -30.06 -12.64
C TRP A 103 -8.10 -29.81 -12.75
N ALA A 104 -8.87 -30.45 -11.87
CA ALA A 104 -10.31 -30.31 -11.81
C ALA A 104 -10.72 -29.45 -10.61
N ASN A 105 -11.83 -28.72 -10.76
CA ASN A 105 -12.49 -28.05 -9.65
C ASN A 105 -12.87 -29.08 -8.59
N ARG A 106 -12.59 -28.76 -7.33
CA ARG A 106 -13.07 -29.51 -6.18
C ARG A 106 -14.45 -28.98 -5.81
N PRO A 107 -15.43 -29.85 -5.51
CA PRO A 107 -16.73 -29.39 -5.04
C PRO A 107 -16.53 -28.53 -3.80
N ALA A 108 -16.85 -27.24 -3.91
CA ALA A 108 -16.72 -26.32 -2.80
C ALA A 108 -17.65 -26.78 -1.69
N LYS A 109 -17.11 -27.09 -0.50
CA LYS A 109 -17.91 -26.88 0.71
C LYS A 109 -18.20 -25.40 0.73
N ALA A 110 -19.47 -25.02 0.73
CA ALA A 110 -19.91 -23.63 0.79
C ALA A 110 -19.43 -23.00 2.11
N THR A 111 -18.17 -22.56 2.16
CA THR A 111 -17.61 -21.77 3.26
C THR A 111 -17.70 -20.31 2.88
N GLY A 112 -18.93 -19.83 2.72
CA GLY A 112 -19.25 -18.44 2.38
C GLY A 112 -18.59 -17.92 1.10
N PRO A 113 -18.95 -16.71 0.67
CA PRO A 113 -18.11 -16.01 -0.30
C PRO A 113 -16.71 -15.80 0.34
N ILE A 114 -15.62 -16.20 -0.35
CA ILE A 114 -14.44 -15.32 -0.33
C ILE A 114 -15.02 -14.05 -0.93
N THR A 115 -15.23 -13.06 -0.08
CA THR A 115 -15.95 -11.83 -0.35
C THR A 115 -15.75 -11.46 -1.80
N THR A 116 -16.77 -11.70 -2.63
CA THR A 116 -16.81 -11.14 -3.98
C THR A 116 -16.51 -9.67 -3.76
N ILE A 117 -15.58 -9.13 -4.52
CA ILE A 117 -15.01 -7.78 -4.39
C ILE A 117 -16.15 -6.74 -4.11
N THR A 118 -17.37 -7.02 -4.57
CA THR A 118 -18.67 -6.40 -4.23
C THR A 118 -19.12 -6.27 -2.76
N GLU A 119 -18.64 -7.00 -1.75
CA GLU A 119 -19.19 -6.95 -0.37
C GLU A 119 -18.43 -6.03 0.61
N SER A 120 -17.50 -5.20 0.14
CA SER A 120 -17.04 -4.01 0.89
C SER A 120 -18.06 -2.85 0.83
N ILE A 121 -19.26 -3.10 0.28
CA ILE A 121 -20.25 -2.09 -0.11
C ILE A 121 -21.36 -1.87 0.96
N ALA A 122 -21.45 -2.68 2.01
CA ALA A 122 -22.59 -2.64 2.95
C ALA A 122 -22.21 -2.42 4.43
N SER A 123 -21.60 -1.29 4.76
CA SER A 123 -21.90 -0.63 6.04
C SER A 123 -21.86 0.88 5.85
N GLY A 124 -22.99 1.39 5.32
CA GLY A 124 -23.26 2.80 5.21
C GLY A 124 -23.43 3.48 6.57
N ASN A 125 -23.34 4.80 6.50
CA ASN A 125 -23.94 5.82 7.37
C ASN A 125 -23.10 6.54 8.43
N GLU A 126 -21.79 6.31 8.59
CA GLU A 126 -20.98 7.12 9.55
C GLU A 126 -19.81 7.93 8.97
N ARG A 127 -19.47 7.85 7.68
CA ARG A 127 -18.21 8.45 7.16
C ARG A 127 -18.37 9.64 6.22
N ALA A 128 -19.53 10.30 6.23
CA ALA A 128 -19.85 11.42 5.36
C ALA A 128 -19.44 12.79 5.94
N ARG A 129 -18.17 12.99 6.31
CA ARG A 129 -17.56 14.31 6.11
C ARG A 129 -16.75 14.21 4.85
N SER A 130 -17.00 15.11 3.90
CA SER A 130 -16.11 15.25 2.74
C SER A 130 -14.67 15.33 3.26
N ASP A 131 -13.77 14.47 2.77
CA ASP A 131 -12.34 14.53 3.13
C ASP A 131 -11.82 15.98 3.04
N ARG A 132 -12.34 16.75 2.07
CA ARG A 132 -12.03 18.19 1.85
C ARG A 132 -12.37 19.11 3.02
N GLU A 133 -13.34 18.77 3.87
CA GLU A 133 -13.75 19.59 5.02
C GLU A 133 -12.94 19.27 6.29
N GLN A 134 -12.10 18.23 6.25
CA GLN A 134 -11.25 17.85 7.37
C GLN A 134 -9.93 18.62 7.34
N PRO A 135 -9.34 18.94 8.51
CA PRO A 135 -7.96 19.44 8.53
C PRO A 135 -7.02 18.39 7.93
N LEU A 136 -5.88 18.83 7.39
CA LEU A 136 -4.89 17.91 6.81
C LEU A 136 -4.45 16.83 7.82
N LEU A 137 -4.12 17.27 9.03
CA LEU A 137 -3.74 16.41 10.15
C LEU A 137 -4.92 16.23 11.10
N LYS A 138 -5.32 14.97 11.30
CA LYS A 138 -6.35 14.59 12.26
C LYS A 138 -5.80 14.40 13.67
N ARG A 139 -4.70 13.65 13.80
CA ARG A 139 -4.07 13.25 15.07
C ARG A 139 -2.67 12.72 14.84
N ILE A 140 -1.90 12.65 15.93
CA ILE A 140 -0.56 12.06 15.95
C ILE A 140 -0.61 10.80 16.83
N LEU A 141 -0.06 9.70 16.33
CA LEU A 141 0.23 8.50 17.10
C LEU A 141 1.74 8.38 17.29
N VAL A 142 2.18 8.30 18.53
CA VAL A 142 3.56 7.99 18.90
C VAL A 142 3.61 6.58 19.46
N ILE A 143 4.44 5.74 18.85
CA ILE A 143 4.87 4.48 19.44
C ILE A 143 6.21 4.72 20.14
N ASP A 144 6.15 4.80 21.46
CA ASP A 144 7.33 5.03 22.30
C ASP A 144 8.22 3.79 22.29
N LEU A 145 9.39 3.96 21.68
CA LEU A 145 10.43 2.96 21.55
C LEU A 145 11.73 3.51 22.17
N PRO A 146 11.90 3.41 23.51
CA PRO A 146 13.03 3.98 24.21
C PRO A 146 14.38 3.46 23.69
N LYS A 147 15.39 4.33 23.68
CA LYS A 147 16.75 4.02 23.20
C LYS A 147 16.82 3.60 21.73
N SER A 148 15.81 3.94 20.91
CA SER A 148 15.92 3.75 19.47
C SER A 148 17.00 4.68 18.91
N GLY A 149 17.95 4.13 18.13
CA GLY A 149 19.04 4.94 17.55
C GLY A 149 18.55 5.95 16.50
N GLN A 150 17.37 5.70 15.92
CA GLN A 150 16.66 6.59 15.00
C GLN A 150 15.16 6.50 15.27
N ALA A 151 14.42 7.46 14.70
CA ALA A 151 12.97 7.47 14.69
C ALA A 151 12.44 7.38 13.25
N SER A 152 11.22 6.86 13.10
CA SER A 152 10.45 6.91 11.87
C SER A 152 9.34 7.95 12.00
N VAL A 153 9.13 8.72 10.94
CA VAL A 153 8.01 9.66 10.81
C VAL A 153 7.29 9.35 9.50
N SER A 154 5.97 9.18 9.58
CA SER A 154 5.13 8.89 8.42
C SER A 154 3.79 9.61 8.54
N PHE A 155 3.29 10.12 7.42
CA PHE A 155 1.88 10.49 7.28
C PHE A 155 1.14 9.30 6.66
N ALA A 156 -0.06 9.00 7.13
CA ALA A 156 -0.87 7.88 6.65
C ALA A 156 -2.33 8.31 6.44
N LYS A 157 -2.87 8.08 5.24
CA LYS A 157 -4.27 8.34 4.88
C LYS A 157 -4.90 7.15 4.16
N ALA A 158 -6.00 6.64 4.70
CA ALA A 158 -6.92 5.78 3.95
C ALA A 158 -7.74 6.64 2.98
N ILE A 159 -7.75 6.29 1.70
CA ILE A 159 -8.49 7.01 0.66
C ILE A 159 -9.62 6.13 0.18
N GLU A 160 -10.81 6.41 0.68
CA GLU A 160 -12.01 5.66 0.33
C GLU A 160 -12.51 6.06 -1.06
N ARG A 161 -13.08 5.08 -1.78
CA ARG A 161 -13.70 5.26 -3.11
C ARG A 161 -12.75 5.90 -4.12
N ALA A 162 -11.47 5.56 -4.04
CA ALA A 162 -10.41 6.03 -4.92
C ALA A 162 -9.47 4.90 -5.31
N GLY A 163 -10.03 3.73 -5.60
CA GLY A 163 -9.25 2.61 -6.07
C GLY A 163 -8.81 2.76 -7.53
N ARG A 164 -7.91 1.85 -7.93
CA ARG A 164 -7.32 1.82 -9.26
C ARG A 164 -8.28 1.30 -10.32
N ILE A 165 -9.23 0.44 -9.96
CA ILE A 165 -10.12 -0.24 -10.90
C ILE A 165 -11.57 -0.01 -10.50
N VAL A 166 -12.39 0.48 -11.41
CA VAL A 166 -13.83 0.63 -11.23
C VAL A 166 -14.53 -0.25 -12.25
N TRP A 167 -15.62 -0.89 -11.85
CA TRP A 167 -16.44 -1.69 -12.77
C TRP A 167 -17.38 -0.77 -13.57
N ASP A 168 -17.38 -0.93 -14.89
CA ASP A 168 -18.31 -0.24 -15.80
C ASP A 168 -19.41 -1.21 -16.24
N GLU A 169 -20.59 -1.10 -15.62
CA GLU A 169 -21.74 -1.97 -15.90
C GLU A 169 -22.20 -1.91 -17.36
N ASN A 170 -22.08 -0.75 -18.01
CA ASN A 170 -22.52 -0.60 -19.40
C ASN A 170 -21.62 -1.35 -20.37
N ARG A 171 -20.35 -1.53 -20.01
CA ARG A 171 -19.34 -2.20 -20.83
C ARG A 171 -19.00 -3.60 -20.33
N ASN A 172 -19.54 -4.01 -19.18
CA ASN A 172 -19.27 -5.28 -18.52
C ASN A 172 -17.76 -5.57 -18.41
N GLN A 173 -16.98 -4.55 -18.02
CA GLN A 173 -15.53 -4.63 -17.93
C GLN A 173 -14.98 -3.68 -16.84
N GLY A 174 -13.74 -3.92 -16.43
CA GLY A 174 -13.00 -2.99 -15.60
C GLY A 174 -12.55 -1.76 -16.39
N ILE A 175 -12.51 -0.61 -15.71
CA ILE A 175 -11.89 0.62 -16.21
C ILE A 175 -10.97 1.21 -15.14
N THR A 176 -9.97 1.97 -15.56
CA THR A 176 -9.10 2.68 -14.62
C THR A 176 -9.88 3.77 -13.88
N GLY A 177 -9.77 3.77 -12.56
CA GLY A 177 -10.41 4.77 -11.70
C GLY A 177 -9.90 6.18 -11.98
N LYS A 178 -10.80 7.17 -11.96
CA LYS A 178 -10.50 8.57 -12.31
C LYS A 178 -9.39 9.22 -11.48
N TYR A 179 -9.12 8.69 -10.29
CA TYR A 179 -8.13 9.21 -9.35
C TYR A 179 -6.75 8.58 -9.49
N TYR A 180 -6.62 7.47 -10.24
CA TYR A 180 -5.37 6.74 -10.36
C TYR A 180 -4.27 7.59 -10.99
N PHE A 181 -4.51 8.16 -12.19
CA PHE A 181 -3.52 8.97 -12.90
C PHE A 181 -3.12 10.26 -12.16
N PRO A 182 -4.08 11.07 -11.63
CA PRO A 182 -3.73 12.19 -10.76
C PRO A 182 -2.90 11.77 -9.54
N GLY A 183 -3.23 10.65 -8.90
CA GLY A 183 -2.51 10.15 -7.73
C GLY A 183 -1.08 9.70 -8.00
N ILE A 184 -0.83 8.96 -9.09
CA ILE A 184 0.55 8.54 -9.43
C ILE A 184 1.43 9.73 -9.86
N VAL A 185 0.85 10.73 -10.54
CA VAL A 185 1.55 11.96 -10.91
C VAL A 185 1.83 12.81 -9.67
N LEU A 186 0.85 12.97 -8.78
CA LEU A 186 1.07 13.58 -7.46
C LEU A 186 2.22 12.91 -6.73
N ASN A 187 2.21 11.57 -6.68
CA ASN A 187 3.27 10.83 -5.99
C ASN A 187 4.65 11.10 -6.58
N SER A 188 4.75 11.19 -7.91
CA SER A 188 6.02 11.49 -8.59
C SER A 188 6.55 12.89 -8.24
N VAL A 189 5.67 13.87 -8.03
CA VAL A 189 6.04 15.21 -7.55
C VAL A 189 6.45 15.18 -6.07
N LEU A 190 5.62 14.56 -5.23
CA LEU A 190 5.75 14.62 -3.77
C LEU A 190 6.94 13.82 -3.22
N GLY A 191 7.04 12.55 -3.60
CA GLY A 191 8.00 11.61 -3.00
C GLY A 191 8.59 10.57 -3.97
N GLY A 192 8.24 10.64 -5.26
CA GLY A 192 8.67 9.68 -6.27
C GLY A 192 10.01 10.03 -6.91
N GLY A 193 11.10 9.79 -6.17
CA GLY A 193 12.47 9.88 -6.66
C GLY A 193 13.32 10.98 -5.99
N TYR A 194 14.57 11.08 -6.42
CA TYR A 194 15.58 11.90 -5.74
C TYR A 194 15.23 13.39 -5.69
N SER A 195 14.66 13.95 -6.75
CA SER A 195 14.30 15.37 -6.82
C SER A 195 12.89 15.68 -6.30
N SER A 196 12.18 14.71 -5.71
CA SER A 196 10.83 14.92 -5.19
C SER A 196 10.79 15.92 -4.02
N ARG A 197 9.64 16.57 -3.78
CA ARG A 197 9.51 17.64 -2.77
C ARG A 197 9.94 17.19 -1.37
N LEU A 198 9.48 16.02 -0.92
CA LEU A 198 9.86 15.46 0.39
C LEU A 198 11.38 15.24 0.50
N ASN A 199 11.99 14.64 -0.51
CA ASN A 199 13.43 14.39 -0.49
C ASN A 199 14.25 15.70 -0.59
N MET A 200 13.77 16.70 -1.34
CA MET A 200 14.38 18.04 -1.37
C MET A 200 14.34 18.73 -0.01
N GLU A 201 13.17 18.82 0.60
CA GLU A 201 12.99 19.58 1.84
C GLU A 201 13.66 18.93 3.05
N ILE A 202 13.55 17.61 3.17
CA ILE A 202 13.99 16.88 4.37
C ILE A 202 15.46 16.45 4.24
N ARG A 203 15.85 15.87 3.10
CA ARG A 203 17.21 15.33 2.92
C ARG A 203 18.18 16.39 2.38
N ILE A 204 17.89 17.00 1.23
CA ILE A 204 18.91 17.79 0.53
C ILE A 204 19.10 19.17 1.13
N LYS A 205 18.01 19.88 1.48
CA LYS A 205 18.12 21.21 2.08
C LYS A 205 18.53 21.20 3.55
N ARG A 206 18.13 20.17 4.31
CA ARG A 206 18.27 20.15 5.78
C ARG A 206 19.06 18.97 6.35
N GLY A 207 19.33 17.91 5.57
CA GLY A 207 20.11 16.76 6.05
C GLY A 207 19.46 15.97 7.19
N LEU A 208 18.14 16.06 7.37
CA LEU A 208 17.43 15.46 8.52
C LEU A 208 17.19 13.96 8.35
N SER A 209 17.16 13.46 7.11
CA SER A 209 16.95 12.05 6.77
C SER A 209 17.90 11.65 5.64
N TYR A 210 18.25 10.36 5.58
CA TYR A 210 18.93 9.79 4.41
C TYR A 210 18.01 9.69 3.17
N GLY A 211 16.69 9.63 3.40
CA GLY A 211 15.69 9.59 2.33
C GLY A 211 14.29 9.88 2.86
N ALA A 212 13.53 10.64 2.09
CA ALA A 212 12.11 10.87 2.36
C ALA A 212 11.31 10.62 1.09
N GLY A 213 10.17 9.98 1.21
CA GLY A 213 9.37 9.55 0.07
C GLY A 213 7.90 9.39 0.41
N SER A 214 7.13 9.05 -0.62
CA SER A 214 5.71 8.75 -0.52
C SER A 214 5.31 7.65 -1.49
N SER A 215 4.22 6.97 -1.17
CA SER A 215 3.68 5.93 -2.02
C SER A 215 2.17 5.81 -1.88
N PHE A 216 1.56 5.23 -2.92
CA PHE A 216 0.19 4.73 -2.86
C PHE A 216 0.20 3.21 -2.90
N THR A 217 -0.54 2.59 -1.99
CA THR A 217 -0.99 1.21 -2.14
C THR A 217 -2.38 1.24 -2.74
N TRP A 218 -2.46 1.04 -4.06
CA TRP A 218 -3.72 0.98 -4.77
C TRP A 218 -4.38 -0.38 -4.61
N ARG A 219 -5.69 -0.37 -4.41
CA ARG A 219 -6.54 -1.57 -4.45
C ARG A 219 -7.64 -1.35 -5.48
N ALA A 220 -8.52 -2.34 -5.65
CA ALA A 220 -9.64 -2.23 -6.56
C ALA A 220 -10.51 -1.00 -6.23
N TYR A 221 -11.01 -0.87 -4.99
CA TYR A 221 -11.96 0.20 -4.63
C TYR A 221 -11.41 1.36 -3.80
N ASP A 222 -10.37 1.11 -3.01
CA ASP A 222 -9.73 2.06 -2.11
C ASP A 222 -8.25 2.23 -2.46
N ALA A 223 -7.64 3.23 -1.86
CA ALA A 223 -6.20 3.40 -1.87
C ALA A 223 -5.71 3.75 -0.47
N ARG A 224 -4.44 3.51 -0.21
CA ARG A 224 -3.75 3.99 0.98
C ARG A 224 -2.60 4.87 0.53
N PHE A 225 -2.50 6.04 1.11
CA PHE A 225 -1.38 6.94 0.90
C PHE A 225 -0.51 6.97 2.15
N SER A 226 0.80 6.91 1.97
CA SER A 226 1.73 7.12 3.07
C SER A 226 3.00 7.84 2.64
N THR A 227 3.57 8.62 3.56
CA THR A 227 4.94 9.13 3.48
C THR A 227 5.86 8.35 4.41
N ASN A 228 7.17 8.46 4.21
CA ASN A 228 8.15 7.86 5.09
C ASN A 228 9.42 8.69 5.15
N ALA A 229 9.96 8.86 6.36
CA ALA A 229 11.29 9.37 6.62
C ALA A 229 11.87 8.72 7.89
N GLN A 230 13.18 8.45 7.89
CA GLN A 230 13.92 8.05 9.09
C GLN A 230 14.86 9.18 9.50
N THR A 231 14.84 9.54 10.77
CA THR A 231 15.58 10.70 11.28
C THR A 231 16.12 10.46 12.68
N LYS A 232 16.92 11.39 13.19
CA LYS A 232 17.30 11.41 14.61
C LYS A 232 16.08 11.74 15.46
N ASN A 233 16.00 11.22 16.69
CA ASN A 233 14.84 11.45 17.56
C ASN A 233 14.58 12.95 17.76
N GLU A 234 15.62 13.75 17.92
CA GLU A 234 15.54 15.20 18.12
C GLU A 234 14.91 15.95 16.93
N SER A 235 15.04 15.39 15.72
CA SER A 235 14.55 16.00 14.48
C SER A 235 13.13 15.57 14.12
N VAL A 236 12.52 14.64 14.87
CA VAL A 236 11.17 14.11 14.62
C VAL A 236 10.12 15.21 14.44
N PRO A 237 10.01 16.22 15.33
CA PRO A 237 8.95 17.21 15.23
C PRO A 237 9.11 18.11 14.00
N GLU A 238 10.35 18.42 13.61
CA GLU A 238 10.66 19.18 12.40
C GLU A 238 10.31 18.37 11.14
N VAL A 239 10.71 17.10 11.07
CA VAL A 239 10.39 16.22 9.94
C VAL A 239 8.88 16.02 9.78
N ALA A 240 8.14 15.89 10.89
CA ALA A 240 6.68 15.83 10.86
C ALA A 240 6.07 17.11 10.28
N SER A 241 6.60 18.28 10.68
CA SER A 241 6.14 19.59 10.16
C SER A 241 6.40 19.71 8.66
N LEU A 242 7.63 19.42 8.22
CA LEU A 242 8.03 19.47 6.81
C LEU A 242 7.23 18.50 5.93
N THR A 243 6.88 17.33 6.46
CA THR A 243 6.03 16.36 5.75
C THR A 243 4.65 16.94 5.48
N LEU A 244 4.03 17.56 6.50
CA LEU A 244 2.71 18.17 6.36
C LEU A 244 2.76 19.42 5.49
N ASP A 245 3.80 20.24 5.60
CA ASP A 245 4.01 21.41 4.76
C ASP A 245 4.10 21.01 3.28
N ALA A 246 4.86 19.95 2.94
CA ALA A 246 4.97 19.46 1.58
C ALA A 246 3.65 18.90 1.02
N ILE A 247 2.82 18.25 1.85
CA ILE A 247 1.49 17.78 1.44
C ILE A 247 0.53 18.96 1.25
N ARG A 248 0.53 19.93 2.18
CA ARG A 248 -0.31 21.13 2.11
C ARG A 248 0.01 21.96 0.88
N ASP A 249 1.29 22.14 0.59
CA ASP A 249 1.79 22.89 -0.56
C ASP A 249 1.27 22.34 -1.91
N LEU A 250 1.04 21.02 -2.03
CA LEU A 250 0.43 20.43 -3.23
C LEU A 250 -1.04 20.82 -3.43
N SER A 251 -1.76 21.15 -2.34
CA SER A 251 -3.17 21.54 -2.41
C SER A 251 -3.37 23.04 -2.53
N GLU A 252 -2.41 23.85 -2.05
CA GLU A 252 -2.54 25.30 -1.95
C GLU A 252 -1.79 26.06 -3.05
N ASN A 253 -0.65 25.53 -3.51
CA ASN A 253 0.22 26.23 -4.44
C ASN A 253 0.26 25.56 -5.83
N LYS A 254 0.29 26.39 -6.87
CA LYS A 254 0.36 25.92 -8.25
C LYS A 254 1.67 25.18 -8.50
N ILE A 255 1.56 23.95 -9.00
CA ILE A 255 2.71 23.18 -9.49
C ILE A 255 3.14 23.76 -10.83
N ALA A 256 4.41 24.18 -10.93
CA ALA A 256 4.96 24.71 -12.17
C ALA A 256 5.05 23.60 -13.23
N GLU A 257 4.80 23.95 -14.49
CA GLU A 257 4.92 23.00 -15.61
C GLU A 257 6.34 22.43 -15.74
N SER A 258 7.35 23.28 -15.48
CA SER A 258 8.76 22.88 -15.42
C SER A 258 9.06 21.88 -14.29
N GLU A 259 8.22 21.80 -13.27
CA GLU A 259 8.30 20.77 -12.24
C GLU A 259 7.51 19.51 -12.63
N LEU A 260 6.31 19.68 -13.19
CA LEU A 260 5.37 18.59 -13.48
C LEU A 260 5.79 17.73 -14.68
N GLU A 261 6.22 18.34 -15.78
CA GLU A 261 6.53 17.63 -17.02
C GLU A 261 7.67 16.60 -16.86
N PRO A 262 8.79 16.91 -16.18
CA PRO A 262 9.80 15.90 -15.88
C PRO A 262 9.26 14.70 -15.07
N ARG A 263 8.27 14.90 -14.19
CA ARG A 263 7.65 13.81 -13.41
C ARG A 263 6.81 12.89 -14.27
N LYS A 264 6.02 13.47 -15.17
CA LYS A 264 5.25 12.72 -16.16
C LYS A 264 6.17 11.91 -17.07
N ALA A 265 7.28 12.50 -17.53
CA ALA A 265 8.28 11.82 -18.34
C ALA A 265 8.92 10.63 -17.60
N VAL A 266 9.20 10.76 -16.29
CA VAL A 266 9.72 9.64 -15.47
C VAL A 266 8.71 8.48 -15.41
N LEU A 267 7.42 8.77 -15.20
CA LEU A 267 6.37 7.73 -15.17
C LEU A 267 6.22 7.02 -16.52
N ILE A 268 6.23 7.79 -17.61
CA ILE A 268 6.16 7.28 -18.99
C ILE A 268 7.36 6.38 -19.30
N GLY A 269 8.58 6.87 -19.06
CA GLY A 269 9.80 6.12 -19.33
C GLY A 269 9.92 4.87 -18.46
N SER A 270 9.46 4.93 -17.21
CA SER A 270 9.45 3.76 -16.31
C SER A 270 8.47 2.69 -16.77
N PHE A 271 7.30 3.10 -17.28
CA PHE A 271 6.34 2.17 -17.86
C PHE A 271 6.88 1.50 -19.13
N GLY A 272 7.52 2.26 -20.03
CA GLY A 272 8.18 1.71 -21.21
C GLY A 272 9.23 0.65 -20.85
N ARG A 273 10.17 0.98 -19.96
CA ARG A 273 11.21 0.05 -19.48
C ARG A 273 10.63 -1.19 -18.79
N MET A 274 9.51 -1.05 -18.08
CA MET A 274 8.83 -2.21 -17.48
C MET A 274 8.38 -3.20 -18.56
N LEU A 275 7.76 -2.69 -19.64
CA LEU A 275 7.26 -3.51 -20.75
C LEU A 275 8.36 -4.15 -21.61
N GLU A 276 9.58 -3.62 -21.59
CA GLU A 276 10.74 -4.19 -22.28
C GLU A 276 11.22 -5.52 -21.66
N THR A 277 10.80 -5.84 -20.43
CA THR A 277 11.18 -7.08 -19.74
C THR A 277 10.06 -8.12 -19.80
N ASN A 278 10.41 -9.40 -19.95
CA ASN A 278 9.42 -10.49 -19.90
C ASN A 278 8.58 -10.46 -18.61
N GLY A 279 9.21 -10.19 -17.47
CA GLY A 279 8.52 -10.09 -16.18
C GLY A 279 7.54 -8.91 -16.10
N GLY A 280 7.93 -7.74 -16.59
CA GLY A 280 7.05 -6.57 -16.58
C GLY A 280 5.90 -6.67 -17.59
N LEU A 281 6.14 -7.25 -18.77
CA LEU A 281 5.08 -7.57 -19.73
C LEU A 281 4.11 -8.62 -19.16
N MET A 282 4.61 -9.68 -18.53
CA MET A 282 3.78 -10.69 -17.85
C MET A 282 2.91 -10.04 -16.77
N GLY A 283 3.48 -9.16 -15.95
CA GLY A 283 2.73 -8.41 -14.93
C GLY A 283 1.64 -7.53 -15.54
N ALA A 284 1.93 -6.83 -16.63
CA ALA A 284 0.95 -6.00 -17.33
C ALA A 284 -0.22 -6.83 -17.91
N VAL A 285 0.08 -7.97 -18.55
CA VAL A 285 -0.95 -8.86 -19.10
C VAL A 285 -1.79 -9.50 -18.00
N LEU A 286 -1.16 -9.96 -16.91
CA LEU A 286 -1.86 -10.53 -15.76
C LEU A 286 -2.79 -9.50 -15.12
N ASP A 287 -2.34 -8.26 -15.03
CA ASP A 287 -3.14 -7.16 -14.49
C ASP A 287 -4.34 -6.82 -15.36
N LEU A 288 -4.18 -6.83 -16.69
CA LEU A 288 -5.30 -6.67 -17.61
C LEU A 288 -6.36 -7.76 -17.41
N TYR A 289 -5.92 -9.02 -17.39
CA TYR A 289 -6.81 -10.17 -17.27
C TYR A 289 -7.51 -10.21 -15.90
N SER A 290 -6.75 -10.09 -14.81
CA SER A 290 -7.25 -10.20 -13.43
C SER A 290 -8.27 -9.11 -13.07
N ASN A 291 -8.19 -7.96 -13.74
CA ASN A 291 -9.08 -6.82 -13.51
C ASN A 291 -10.07 -6.60 -14.67
N SER A 292 -10.13 -7.52 -15.63
CA SER A 292 -10.97 -7.41 -16.83
C SER A 292 -10.82 -6.06 -17.56
N LEU A 293 -9.60 -5.54 -17.62
CA LEU A 293 -9.28 -4.31 -18.34
C LEU A 293 -9.11 -4.60 -19.83
N PRO A 294 -9.54 -3.69 -20.73
CA PRO A 294 -9.29 -3.84 -22.15
C PRO A 294 -7.80 -3.69 -22.47
N ALA A 295 -7.29 -4.43 -23.46
CA ALA A 295 -5.89 -4.36 -23.88
C ALA A 295 -5.45 -2.93 -24.29
N SER A 296 -6.40 -2.13 -24.80
CA SER A 296 -6.19 -0.71 -25.11
C SER A 296 -5.76 0.13 -23.89
N SER A 297 -5.96 -0.36 -22.66
CA SER A 297 -5.51 0.31 -21.43
C SER A 297 -3.99 0.50 -21.38
N LEU A 298 -3.21 -0.44 -21.94
CA LEU A 298 -1.75 -0.30 -22.01
C LEU A 298 -1.36 0.82 -22.97
N ASN A 299 -1.99 0.87 -24.15
CA ASN A 299 -1.75 1.91 -25.14
C ASN A 299 -2.18 3.30 -24.64
N ALA A 300 -3.25 3.35 -23.83
CA ALA A 300 -3.78 4.59 -23.28
C ALA A 300 -2.95 5.14 -22.11
N TYR A 301 -2.01 4.37 -21.54
CA TYR A 301 -1.25 4.80 -20.35
C TYR A 301 -0.52 6.13 -20.58
N LEU A 302 0.19 6.25 -21.70
CA LEU A 302 0.92 7.48 -22.05
C LEU A 302 0.00 8.69 -22.11
N GLY A 303 -1.10 8.57 -22.86
CA GLY A 303 -2.08 9.65 -23.03
C GLY A 303 -2.73 10.03 -21.71
N ASN A 304 -3.04 9.05 -20.85
CA ASN A 304 -3.64 9.30 -19.54
C ASN A 304 -2.68 10.01 -18.57
N VAL A 305 -1.39 9.65 -18.57
CA VAL A 305 -0.37 10.39 -17.80
C VAL A 305 -0.21 11.80 -18.36
N GLN A 306 -0.13 11.95 -19.69
CA GLN A 306 0.02 13.25 -20.34
C GLN A 306 -1.16 14.20 -20.09
N ALA A 307 -2.38 13.65 -19.98
CA ALA A 307 -3.58 14.42 -19.71
C ALA A 307 -3.68 14.94 -18.27
N VAL A 308 -2.78 14.57 -17.35
CA VAL A 308 -2.74 15.13 -15.99
C VAL A 308 -2.02 16.48 -16.01
N ASP A 309 -2.74 17.51 -15.63
CA ASP A 309 -2.22 18.87 -15.42
C ASP A 309 -2.08 19.18 -13.92
N ALA A 310 -1.52 20.35 -13.61
CA ALA A 310 -1.34 20.81 -12.23
C ALA A 310 -2.67 20.90 -11.46
N ALA A 311 -3.75 21.31 -12.13
CA ALA A 311 -5.06 21.45 -11.50
C ALA A 311 -5.62 20.10 -11.03
N LYS A 312 -5.48 19.04 -11.82
CA LYS A 312 -5.89 17.67 -11.43
C LYS A 312 -5.09 17.14 -10.24
N VAL A 313 -3.80 17.47 -10.15
CA VAL A 313 -2.96 17.09 -9.00
C VAL A 313 -3.41 17.83 -7.74
N MET A 314 -3.60 19.16 -7.83
CA MET A 314 -4.07 19.98 -6.70
C MET A 314 -5.47 19.58 -6.24
N ASP A 315 -6.37 19.30 -7.18
CA ASP A 315 -7.73 18.84 -6.90
C ASP A 315 -7.71 17.48 -6.19
N PHE A 316 -6.91 16.54 -6.67
CA PHE A 316 -6.73 15.26 -5.99
C PHE A 316 -6.13 15.44 -4.58
N ALA A 317 -5.09 16.27 -4.42
CA ALA A 317 -4.47 16.54 -3.11
C ALA A 317 -5.49 17.08 -2.10
N SER A 318 -6.21 18.14 -2.48
CA SER A 318 -7.21 18.81 -1.62
C SER A 318 -8.42 17.91 -1.31
N GLN A 319 -8.83 17.05 -2.25
CA GLN A 319 -9.96 16.16 -2.04
C GLN A 319 -9.61 14.90 -1.26
N LYS A 320 -8.39 14.37 -1.36
CA LYS A 320 -8.07 12.99 -0.95
C LYS A 320 -6.99 12.84 0.10
N LEU A 321 -6.18 13.88 0.38
CA LEU A 321 -5.09 13.78 1.36
C LEU A 321 -5.44 14.40 2.72
N SER A 322 -6.52 15.18 2.83
CA SER A 322 -6.99 15.72 4.12
C SER A 322 -7.49 14.64 5.08
N GLY A 323 -7.37 14.84 6.39
CA GLY A 323 -7.83 13.90 7.42
C GLY A 323 -6.91 12.70 7.65
N GLY A 324 -5.60 12.84 7.41
CA GLY A 324 -4.61 11.80 7.69
C GLY A 324 -4.06 11.85 9.10
N ASP A 325 -3.36 10.78 9.48
CA ASP A 325 -2.66 10.65 10.76
C ASP A 325 -1.15 10.79 10.54
N ILE A 326 -0.44 11.39 11.50
CA ILE A 326 1.02 11.25 11.59
C ILE A 326 1.32 10.10 12.55
N ILE A 327 2.17 9.17 12.14
CA ILE A 327 2.67 8.06 12.94
C ILE A 327 4.16 8.25 13.13
N ILE A 328 4.57 8.26 14.39
CA ILE A 328 5.94 8.42 14.84
C ILE A 328 6.32 7.17 15.63
N VAL A 329 7.49 6.60 15.33
CA VAL A 329 8.09 5.54 16.14
C VAL A 329 9.48 5.98 16.55
N GLY A 330 9.74 6.14 17.84
CA GLY A 330 11.02 6.61 18.37
C GLY A 330 11.00 6.80 19.88
N ASP A 331 12.09 7.31 20.44
CA ASP A 331 12.21 7.60 21.86
C ASP A 331 11.45 8.89 22.20
N TYR A 332 10.21 8.74 22.69
CA TYR A 332 9.31 9.87 22.91
C TYR A 332 9.86 10.85 23.94
N SER A 333 10.68 10.37 24.88
CA SER A 333 11.27 11.21 25.92
C SER A 333 12.15 12.33 25.35
N ILE A 334 12.72 12.13 24.17
CA ILE A 334 13.62 13.08 23.49
C ILE A 334 12.86 14.21 22.79
N PHE A 335 11.70 13.92 22.19
CA PHE A 335 11.02 14.88 21.30
C PHE A 335 9.64 15.34 21.77
N LYS A 336 9.13 14.85 22.91
CA LYS A 336 7.79 15.17 23.42
C LYS A 336 7.49 16.68 23.50
N ASP A 337 8.44 17.47 23.99
CA ASP A 337 8.21 18.89 24.30
C ASP A 337 8.20 19.73 23.01
N ASP A 338 9.11 19.47 22.06
CA ASP A 338 9.10 20.15 20.77
C ASP A 338 7.92 19.69 19.89
N LEU A 339 7.52 18.42 19.98
CA LEU A 339 6.32 17.93 19.30
C LEU A 339 5.06 18.68 19.79
N ALA A 340 4.90 18.82 21.11
CA ALA A 340 3.77 19.55 21.69
C ALA A 340 3.78 21.04 21.29
N LYS A 341 4.96 21.67 21.20
CA LYS A 341 5.11 23.07 20.78
C LYS A 341 4.74 23.29 19.30
N ARG A 342 5.14 22.38 18.41
CA ARG A 342 4.89 22.50 16.96
C ARG A 342 3.47 22.12 16.55
N PHE A 343 2.81 21.26 17.32
CA PHE A 343 1.46 20.78 17.05
C PHE A 343 0.48 21.14 18.17
N PRO A 344 0.31 22.45 18.50
CA PRO A 344 -0.59 22.86 19.56
C PRO A 344 -2.03 22.48 19.21
N GLY A 345 -2.74 21.86 20.16
CA GLY A 345 -4.14 21.46 20.00
C GLY A 345 -4.36 20.17 19.19
N ILE A 346 -3.30 19.55 18.66
CA ILE A 346 -3.41 18.23 18.02
C ILE A 346 -3.39 17.14 19.09
N THR A 347 -4.30 16.16 18.97
CA THR A 347 -4.31 14.99 19.85
C THR A 347 -3.07 14.14 19.57
N VAL A 348 -2.21 13.98 20.57
CA VAL A 348 -1.05 13.07 20.56
C VAL A 348 -1.38 11.85 21.40
N GLN A 349 -1.62 10.71 20.75
CA GLN A 349 -1.77 9.42 21.41
C GLN A 349 -0.41 8.75 21.55
N VAL A 350 -0.06 8.30 22.74
CA VAL A 350 1.23 7.65 23.00
C VAL A 350 1.00 6.21 23.47
N VAL A 351 1.63 5.26 22.78
CA VAL A 351 1.57 3.83 23.11
C VAL A 351 2.99 3.32 23.28
N LYS A 352 3.31 2.67 24.40
CA LYS A 352 4.62 2.02 24.56
C LYS A 352 4.70 0.83 23.62
N ALA A 353 5.82 0.65 22.92
CA ALA A 353 6.01 -0.49 22.01
C ALA A 353 5.78 -1.85 22.70
N ALA A 354 6.13 -1.96 23.99
CA ALA A 354 5.90 -3.17 24.80
C ALA A 354 4.42 -3.47 25.07
N ASP A 355 3.57 -2.46 25.06
CA ASP A 355 2.13 -2.53 25.36
C ASP A 355 1.27 -2.56 24.08
N LEU A 356 1.91 -2.60 22.91
CA LEU A 356 1.22 -2.55 21.63
C LEU A 356 0.38 -3.81 21.40
N ASP A 357 -0.91 -3.62 21.11
CA ASP A 357 -1.86 -4.65 20.69
C ASP A 357 -2.67 -4.21 19.48
N LEU A 358 -2.31 -4.70 18.30
CA LEU A 358 -3.01 -4.37 17.05
C LEU A 358 -4.42 -4.97 16.93
N THR A 359 -4.81 -5.88 17.82
CA THR A 359 -6.16 -6.45 17.81
C THR A 359 -7.20 -5.52 18.43
N LYS A 360 -6.75 -4.46 19.11
CA LYS A 360 -7.61 -3.50 19.82
C LYS A 360 -7.56 -2.13 19.17
N ARG A 361 -8.70 -1.42 19.14
CA ARG A 361 -8.81 -0.09 18.53
C ARG A 361 -7.94 0.98 19.20
N ASN A 362 -7.70 0.88 20.50
CA ASN A 362 -6.85 1.79 21.24
C ASN A 362 -5.36 1.39 21.20
N LEU A 363 -5.02 0.27 20.57
CA LEU A 363 -3.67 -0.28 20.45
C LEU A 363 -2.98 -0.68 21.77
N HIS A 364 -3.70 -0.76 22.89
CA HIS A 364 -3.15 -1.12 24.21
C HIS A 364 -3.58 -2.53 24.65
N LYS A 365 -2.63 -3.33 25.14
CA LYS A 365 -2.84 -4.66 25.74
C LYS A 365 -3.86 -4.72 26.86
#